data_AF-R2TNL8-F1
#
_entry.id   AF-R2TNL8-F1
#
_cell.length_a   1.000
_cell.length_b   1.000
_cell.length_c   1.000
_cell.angle_alpha   90.00
_cell.angle_beta   90.00
_cell.angle_gamma   90.00
#
_symmetry.space_group_name_H-M   'P 1'
#
loop_
_entity.id
_entity.type
_entity.pdbx_description
1 polymer ?
#
loop_
_entity_poly.entity_id
_entity_poly.type
_entity_poly.pdbx_seq_one_letter_code
_entity_poly.pdbx_strand_id
1 'polypeptide(L)'
;MSEKRPKINVEMNPAQYYPHVREELKKELERQFPNEPETVTEQLRLADNLHMLEQEMEKIKASVDQRMIAAENNALTFLEASPERIPLHIKRLATFYELWKCENG
;
A
#
# COMPACT_ATOMS: atom_id res chain seq x y z
N MET A 1 -32.41 17.05 8.26
CA MET A 1 -31.07 17.42 8.76
C MET A 1 -30.08 16.55 8.02
N SER A 2 -29.37 17.09 7.02
CA SER A 2 -28.48 16.29 6.17
C SER A 2 -27.11 16.25 6.84
N GLU A 3 -26.77 15.13 7.48
CA GLU A 3 -25.40 14.89 7.97
C GLU A 3 -24.45 14.87 6.77
N LYS A 4 -23.68 15.95 6.62
CA LYS A 4 -22.56 15.99 5.68
C LYS A 4 -21.49 15.05 6.22
N ARG A 5 -21.38 13.85 5.65
CA ARG A 5 -20.21 13.00 5.87
C ARG A 5 -18.94 13.82 5.57
N PRO A 6 -17.93 13.79 6.45
CA PRO A 6 -16.67 14.49 6.19
C PRO A 6 -16.09 13.97 4.87
N LYS A 7 -15.79 14.87 3.94
CA LYS A 7 -15.01 14.54 2.76
C LYS A 7 -13.56 14.36 3.20
N ILE A 8 -13.17 13.11 3.45
CA ILE A 8 -11.76 12.76 3.67
C ILE A 8 -11.07 12.89 2.31
N ASN A 9 -10.19 13.88 2.17
CA ASN A 9 -9.32 14.01 1.01
C ASN A 9 -8.31 12.86 1.04
N VAL A 10 -8.34 12.01 0.02
CA VAL A 10 -7.57 10.75 -0.09
C VAL A 10 -6.07 10.98 -0.37
N GLU A 11 -5.59 12.24 -0.36
CA GLU A 11 -4.17 12.59 -0.60
C GLU A 11 -3.32 12.74 0.68
N MET A 12 -3.86 12.44 1.87
CA MET A 12 -3.14 12.61 3.13
C MET A 12 -2.45 11.33 3.61
N ASN A 13 -1.22 11.48 4.12
CA ASN A 13 -0.43 10.40 4.72
C ASN A 13 -1.23 9.72 5.87
N PRO A 14 -1.43 8.39 5.85
CA PRO A 14 -2.11 7.63 6.90
C PRO A 14 -1.64 7.96 8.32
N ALA A 15 -0.33 8.16 8.49
CA ALA A 15 0.26 8.48 9.79
C ALA A 15 -0.20 9.84 10.36
N GLN A 16 -0.65 10.77 9.50
CA GLN A 16 -1.04 12.12 9.91
C GLN A 16 -2.53 12.20 10.30
N TYR A 17 -3.40 11.38 9.70
CA TYR A 17 -4.84 11.44 9.99
C TYR A 17 -5.34 10.35 10.93
N TYR A 18 -4.61 9.22 11.06
CA TYR A 18 -5.06 8.10 11.89
C TYR A 18 -5.38 8.49 13.35
N PRO A 19 -4.60 9.35 14.04
CA PRO A 19 -4.96 9.79 15.39
C PRO A 19 -6.34 10.45 15.48
N HIS A 20 -6.71 11.25 14.47
CA HIS A 20 -8.02 11.91 14.41
C HIS A 20 -9.14 10.91 14.12
N VAL A 21 -8.93 10.00 13.18
CA VAL A 21 -9.92 8.95 12.85
C VAL A 21 -10.13 8.00 14.02
N ARG A 22 -9.06 7.63 14.73
CA ARG A 22 -9.11 6.79 15.92
C ARG A 22 -9.92 7.44 17.04
N GLU A 23 -9.76 8.74 17.24
CA GLU A 23 -10.51 9.48 18.27
C GLU A 23 -12.01 9.59 17.92
N GLU A 24 -12.35 9.86 16.66
CA GLU A 24 -13.76 9.86 16.24
C GLU A 24 -14.38 8.45 16.30
N LEU A 25 -13.62 7.42 15.92
CA LEU A 25 -14.03 6.03 16.08
C LEU A 25 -14.30 5.68 17.54
N LYS A 26 -13.41 6.11 18.46
CA LYS A 26 -13.60 5.92 19.90
C LYS A 26 -14.91 6.53 20.39
N LYS A 27 -15.18 7.80 20.06
CA LYS A 27 -16.41 8.49 20.46
C LYS A 27 -17.67 7.76 19.95
N GLU A 28 -17.62 7.30 18.70
CA GLU A 28 -18.74 6.56 18.12
C GLU A 28 -18.94 5.19 18.77
N LEU A 29 -17.86 4.47 19.07
CA LEU A 29 -17.91 3.20 19.79
C LEU A 29 -18.43 3.37 21.22
N GLU A 30 -17.98 4.39 21.96
CA GLU A 30 -18.49 4.72 23.30
C GLU A 30 -19.98 5.08 23.26
N ARG A 31 -20.46 5.70 22.17
CA ARG A 31 -21.88 6.00 21.96
C ARG A 31 -22.71 4.74 21.68
N GLN A 32 -22.17 3.81 20.89
CA GLN A 32 -22.86 2.56 20.54
C GLN A 32 -22.83 1.54 21.68
N PHE A 33 -21.74 1.50 22.45
CA PHE A 33 -21.47 0.53 23.50
C PHE A 33 -21.21 1.22 24.87
N PRO A 34 -22.17 2.03 25.38
CA PRO A 34 -21.94 2.88 26.55
C PRO A 34 -21.68 2.11 27.85
N ASN A 35 -22.07 0.83 27.91
CA ASN A 35 -21.89 -0.04 29.08
C ASN A 35 -20.89 -1.18 28.83
N GLU A 36 -20.20 -1.19 27.69
CA GLU A 36 -19.26 -2.26 27.31
C GLU A 36 -17.89 -1.68 26.95
N PRO A 37 -17.14 -1.16 27.94
CA PRO A 37 -15.83 -0.55 27.70
C PRO A 37 -14.79 -1.55 27.14
N GLU A 38 -14.96 -2.84 27.42
CA GLU A 38 -14.13 -3.90 26.86
C GLU A 38 -14.32 -4.03 25.35
N THR A 39 -15.58 -4.01 24.87
CA THR A 39 -15.92 -4.02 23.44
C THR A 39 -15.29 -2.82 22.72
N VAL A 40 -15.40 -1.62 23.30
CA VAL A 40 -14.78 -0.40 22.74
C VAL A 40 -13.26 -0.57 22.62
N THR A 41 -12.62 -1.10 23.67
CA THR A 41 -11.17 -1.31 23.72
C THR A 41 -10.71 -2.32 22.67
N GLU A 42 -11.43 -3.42 22.51
CA GLU A 42 -11.09 -4.44 21.52
C GLU A 42 -11.24 -3.93 20.09
N GLN A 43 -12.30 -3.19 19.79
CA GLN A 43 -12.51 -2.59 18.47
C GLN A 43 -11.44 -1.55 18.14
N LEU A 44 -11.04 -0.72 19.10
CA LEU A 44 -9.92 0.21 18.92
C LEU A 44 -8.59 -0.51 18.67
N ARG A 45 -8.34 -1.63 19.36
CA ARG A 45 -7.14 -2.45 19.13
C ARG A 45 -7.12 -3.04 17.72
N LEU A 46 -8.26 -3.48 17.20
CA LEU A 46 -8.37 -3.95 15.82
C LEU A 46 -8.06 -2.84 14.82
N ALA A 47 -8.58 -1.64 15.04
CA ALA A 47 -8.25 -0.48 14.23
C ALA A 47 -6.74 -0.15 14.26
N ASP A 48 -6.10 -0.22 15.44
CA ASP A 48 -4.66 0.02 15.60
C ASP A 48 -3.83 -1.01 14.81
N ASN A 49 -4.22 -2.28 14.86
CA ASN A 49 -3.58 -3.34 14.09
C ASN A 49 -3.74 -3.13 12.56
N LEU A 50 -4.92 -2.70 12.11
CA LEU A 50 -5.14 -2.41 10.68
C LEU A 50 -4.29 -1.23 10.21
N HIS A 51 -4.16 -0.19 11.03
CA HIS A 51 -3.30 0.94 10.70
C HIS A 51 -1.82 0.55 10.62
N MET A 52 -1.35 -0.30 11.54
CA MET A 52 0.01 -0.85 11.46
C MET A 52 0.21 -1.64 10.16
N LEU A 53 -0.76 -2.47 9.77
CA LEU A 53 -0.69 -3.24 8.53
C LEU A 53 -0.61 -2.33 7.30
N GLU A 54 -1.41 -1.26 7.26
CA GLU A 54 -1.38 -0.26 6.19
C GLU A 54 0.00 0.41 6.08
N GLN A 55 0.61 0.76 7.22
CA GLN A 55 1.96 1.34 7.24
C GLN A 55 3.02 0.37 6.71
N GLU A 56 2.96 -0.91 7.08
CA GLU A 56 3.89 -1.93 6.58
C GLU A 56 3.70 -2.17 5.07
N MET A 57 2.47 -2.17 4.58
CA MET A 57 2.20 -2.28 3.14
C MET A 57 2.79 -1.12 2.34
N GLU A 58 2.70 0.12 2.83
CA GLU A 58 3.29 1.27 2.15
C GLU A 58 4.83 1.18 2.11
N LYS A 59 5.47 0.69 3.17
CA LYS A 59 6.92 0.43 3.18
C LYS A 59 7.31 -0.63 2.15
N ILE A 60 6.54 -1.71 2.07
CA ILE A 60 6.79 -2.79 1.10
C ILE A 60 6.67 -2.25 -0.32
N LYS A 61 5.60 -1.50 -0.61
CA LYS A 61 5.38 -0.87 -1.92
C LYS A 61 6.54 0.05 -2.30
N ALA A 62 6.95 0.95 -1.41
CA ALA A 62 8.09 1.84 -1.65
C ALA A 62 9.39 1.05 -1.88
N SER A 63 9.61 -0.06 -1.16
CA SER A 63 10.78 -0.91 -1.37
C SER A 63 10.76 -1.65 -2.71
N VAL A 64 9.59 -2.12 -3.14
CA VAL A 64 9.41 -2.76 -4.45
C VAL A 64 9.69 -1.76 -5.57
N ASP A 65 9.13 -0.55 -5.48
CA ASP A 65 9.36 0.52 -6.45
C ASP A 65 10.85 0.85 -6.57
N GLN A 66 11.55 1.00 -5.45
CA GLN A 66 13.01 1.25 -5.44
C GLN A 66 13.80 0.11 -6.08
N ARG A 67 13.44 -1.14 -5.79
CA ARG A 67 14.11 -2.31 -6.38
C ARG A 67 13.87 -2.41 -7.89
N MET A 68 12.67 -2.07 -8.34
CA MET A 68 12.33 -2.04 -9.76
C MET A 68 13.14 -0.97 -10.49
N ILE A 69 13.18 0.26 -9.97
CA ILE A 69 14.00 1.36 -10.52
C ILE A 69 15.48 0.96 -10.56
N ALA A 70 16.00 0.35 -9.48
CA ALA A 70 17.39 -0.10 -9.46
C ALA A 70 17.67 -1.20 -10.50
N ALA A 71 16.74 -2.14 -10.68
CA ALA A 71 16.85 -3.18 -11.71
C ALA A 71 16.84 -2.59 -13.12
N GLU A 72 15.96 -1.63 -13.39
CA GLU A 72 15.89 -0.90 -14.66
C GLU A 72 17.20 -0.16 -14.95
N ASN A 73 17.72 0.60 -13.98
CA ASN A 73 18.99 1.31 -14.12
C ASN A 73 20.17 0.36 -14.37
N ASN A 74 20.21 -0.78 -13.67
CA ASN A 74 21.24 -1.80 -13.88
C ASN A 74 21.14 -2.44 -15.28
N ALA A 75 19.93 -2.71 -15.75
CA ALA A 75 19.70 -3.24 -17.09
C ALA A 75 20.14 -2.23 -18.16
N LEU A 76 19.78 -0.95 -18.01
CA LEU A 76 20.21 0.11 -18.93
C LEU A 76 21.73 0.25 -18.95
N THR A 77 22.38 0.34 -17.79
CA THR A 77 23.86 0.40 -17.68
C THR A 77 24.52 -0.79 -18.37
N PHE A 78 23.97 -2.00 -18.19
CA PHE A 78 24.50 -3.21 -18.83
C PHE A 78 24.33 -3.20 -20.35
N LEU A 79 23.19 -2.71 -20.84
CA LEU A 79 22.93 -2.60 -22.29
C LEU A 79 23.77 -1.49 -22.93
N GLU A 80 24.02 -0.39 -22.23
CA GLU A 80 24.95 0.65 -22.69
C GLU A 80 26.39 0.12 -22.82
N ALA A 81 26.82 -0.73 -21.88
CA ALA A 81 28.15 -1.35 -21.91
C ALA A 81 28.28 -2.46 -22.97
N SER A 82 27.17 -3.01 -23.49
CA SER A 82 27.17 -4.08 -24.50
C SER A 82 25.91 -4.03 -25.39
N PRO A 83 25.82 -3.04 -26.30
CA PRO A 83 24.60 -2.75 -27.07
C PRO A 83 24.19 -3.90 -27.99
N GLU A 84 25.13 -4.72 -28.45
CA GLU A 84 24.88 -5.90 -29.26
C GLU A 84 24.03 -6.98 -28.57
N ARG A 85 23.86 -6.88 -27.24
CA ARG A 85 23.02 -7.80 -26.45
C ARG A 85 21.57 -7.36 -26.33
N ILE A 86 21.22 -6.16 -26.77
CA ILE A 86 19.83 -5.62 -26.75
C ILE A 86 18.84 -6.59 -27.42
N PRO A 87 19.10 -7.15 -28.62
CA PRO A 87 18.15 -8.06 -29.27
C PRO A 87 17.87 -9.34 -28.45
N LEU A 88 18.89 -9.87 -27.76
CA LEU A 88 18.74 -11.05 -26.90
C LEU A 88 17.92 -10.73 -25.65
N HIS A 89 18.12 -9.55 -25.07
CA HIS A 89 17.38 -9.10 -23.89
C HIS A 89 15.89 -8.89 -24.20
N ILE A 90 15.57 -8.24 -25.33
CA ILE A 90 14.18 -8.07 -25.82
C ILE A 90 13.50 -9.43 -26.00
N LYS A 91 14.20 -10.40 -26.60
CA LYS A 91 13.65 -11.76 -26.79
C LYS A 91 13.33 -12.45 -25.46
N ARG A 92 14.19 -12.30 -24.44
CA ARG A 92 13.94 -12.84 -23.10
C ARG A 92 12.75 -12.18 -22.42
N LEU A 93 12.66 -10.84 -22.47
CA LEU A 93 11.52 -10.11 -21.90
C LEU A 93 10.19 -10.53 -22.54
N ALA A 94 10.16 -10.68 -23.87
CA ALA A 94 8.97 -11.16 -24.57
C ALA A 94 8.55 -12.56 -24.10
N THR A 95 9.51 -13.47 -23.92
CA THR A 95 9.24 -14.82 -23.39
C THR A 95 8.70 -14.77 -21.95
N PHE A 96 9.29 -13.94 -21.08
CA PHE A 96 8.78 -13.80 -19.71
C PHE A 96 7.36 -13.23 -19.66
N TYR A 97 7.06 -12.25 -20.51
CA TYR A 97 5.72 -11.68 -20.60
C TYR A 97 4.67 -12.70 -21.02
N GLU A 98 4.96 -13.51 -22.05
CA GLU A 98 4.04 -14.57 -22.50
C GLU A 98 3.83 -15.65 -21.43
N LEU A 99 4.89 -16.02 -20.69
CA LEU A 99 4.77 -16.96 -19.57
C LEU A 99 3.89 -16.39 -18.44
N TRP A 100 4.17 -15.16 -18.01
CA TRP A 100 3.38 -14.48 -16.98
C TRP A 100 1.90 -14.37 -17.38
N LYS A 101 1.63 -14.04 -18.65
CA LYS A 101 0.28 -13.95 -19.20
C LYS A 101 -0.45 -15.30 -19.18
N CYS A 102 0.25 -16.40 -19.47
CA CYS A 102 -0.33 -17.74 -19.36
C CYS A 102 -0.62 -18.16 -17.91
N GLU A 103 0.17 -17.69 -16.94
CA GLU A 103 0.02 -18.02 -15.52
C GLU A 103 -1.04 -17.16 -14.81
N ASN A 104 -1.34 -15.96 -15.32
CA ASN A 104 -2.20 -14.96 -14.66
C ASN A 104 -3.40 -14.50 -15.52
N GLY A 105 -3.61 -15.11 -16.68
CA GLY A 105 -4.67 -14.79 -17.64
C GLY A 105 -5.83 -15.76 -17.65
#